data_AF-A0A2W5F989-F1
#
_entry.id   AF-A0A2W5F989-F1
#
_cell.length_a   1.000
_cell.length_b   1.000
_cell.length_c   1.000
_cell.angle_alpha   90.00
_cell.angle_beta   90.00
_cell.angle_gamma   90.00
#
_symmetry.space_group_name_H-M   'P 1'
#
loop_
_entity.id
_entity.type
_entity.pdbx_description
1 polymer ?
#
loop_
_entity_poly.entity_id
_entity_poly.type
_entity_poly.pdbx_seq_one_letter_code
_entity_poly.pdbx_strand_id
1 'polypeptide(L)'
;MQVKRFFAADMRQAMKLVRDELGADAAIIANRRVAGGVELTAALDYQMPSEPVRQPNAELEAELRKTQAKIASAHAELAVRAAGEVVKDRQLFANEPLVAPELPTSKVTARPQAPAQPAAVAAAAPAGDSRALDAMRHELNGLRELIEVQLGSFAWTQMQSQRPQQANLWRRLQRLGLPAEIARALLDKVGQVQEPRQAWRMVLAYLAHAIKTPAQEPLEEGGVIALVGPAGMGKTTTLAKMAARYVLKYGAQHVALVSMDSYRIGAQEQLKTLGRILNVSVTQVDPGSSLIQAVAPLAKKRVILIDTAGLPNNDPALRMQLEALASRGLKSKNYLVMAATSQSQVLKAAYHSYKRCGLVGCMLTKLDEAASLGEVLGLAISQRLPVAYLADGPRIPDDLHVPRSHQLVSRAVALQAPEEPSEDAMADMFAGLYNNSARRVG
;
A
#
# COMPACT_ATOMS: atom_id res chain seq x y z
N MET A 1 -6.73 -10.47 30.21
CA MET A 1 -5.60 -9.52 30.10
C MET A 1 -5.15 -9.03 31.47
N GLN A 2 -4.14 -9.68 32.06
CA GLN A 2 -3.37 -9.09 33.17
C GLN A 2 -2.09 -8.49 32.59
N VAL A 3 -1.85 -7.19 32.80
CA VAL A 3 -0.62 -6.50 32.35
C VAL A 3 0.26 -6.25 33.56
N LYS A 4 1.53 -6.67 33.51
CA LYS A 4 2.53 -6.42 34.57
C LYS A 4 3.79 -5.79 33.99
N ARG A 5 4.46 -4.97 34.82
CA ARG A 5 5.74 -4.30 34.51
C ARG A 5 6.82 -4.93 35.38
N PHE A 6 7.88 -5.42 34.73
CA PHE A 6 8.99 -6.13 35.36
C PHE A 6 10.26 -5.30 35.19
N PHE A 7 11.01 -5.12 36.27
CA PHE A 7 12.29 -4.42 36.28
C PHE A 7 13.38 -5.40 36.72
N ALA A 8 14.49 -5.45 35.98
CA ALA A 8 15.68 -6.21 36.37
C ALA A 8 16.96 -5.57 35.83
N ALA A 9 18.11 -5.92 36.42
CA ALA A 9 19.41 -5.39 36.01
C ALA A 9 19.78 -5.73 34.56
N ASP A 10 19.34 -6.89 34.06
CA ASP A 10 19.56 -7.33 32.67
C ASP A 10 18.33 -7.99 32.02
N MET A 11 18.38 -8.12 30.70
CA MET A 11 17.30 -8.68 29.88
C MET A 11 17.02 -10.16 30.15
N ARG A 12 18.02 -10.97 30.52
CA ARG A 12 17.86 -12.39 30.85
C ARG A 12 17.13 -12.56 32.18
N GLN A 13 17.44 -11.72 33.17
CA GLN A 13 16.70 -11.64 34.43
C GLN A 13 15.26 -11.17 34.21
N ALA A 14 15.05 -10.10 33.44
CA ALA A 14 13.71 -9.60 33.14
C ALA A 14 12.85 -10.66 32.43
N MET A 15 13.41 -11.37 31.44
CA MET A 15 12.75 -12.51 30.78
C MET A 15 12.48 -13.70 31.70
N LYS A 16 13.30 -13.90 32.74
CA LYS A 16 13.05 -14.93 33.76
C LYS A 16 11.86 -14.54 34.64
N LEU A 17 11.82 -13.31 35.14
CA LEU A 17 10.69 -12.82 35.96
C LEU A 17 9.36 -12.90 35.22
N VAL A 18 9.33 -12.50 33.94
CA VAL A 18 8.15 -12.65 33.07
C VAL A 18 7.72 -14.12 32.98
N ARG A 19 8.66 -15.06 32.84
CA ARG A 19 8.36 -16.50 32.74
C ARG A 19 7.92 -17.12 34.06
N ASP A 20 8.56 -16.74 35.16
CA ASP A 20 8.29 -17.27 36.49
C ASP A 20 6.92 -16.79 37.02
N GLU A 21 6.44 -15.60 36.60
CA GLU A 21 5.19 -15.00 37.09
C GLU A 21 4.01 -14.99 36.07
N LEU A 22 4.28 -15.03 34.76
CA LEU A 22 3.25 -15.10 33.70
C LEU A 22 3.39 -16.34 32.79
N GLY A 23 4.29 -17.29 33.10
CA GLY A 23 4.47 -18.51 32.32
C GLY A 23 5.22 -18.30 30.99
N ALA A 24 5.35 -19.38 30.21
CA ALA A 24 6.13 -19.38 28.97
C ALA A 24 5.46 -18.58 27.82
N ASP A 25 4.14 -18.44 27.84
CA ASP A 25 3.32 -17.92 26.74
C ASP A 25 3.00 -16.42 26.85
N ALA A 26 3.62 -15.72 27.82
CA ALA A 26 3.40 -14.30 28.07
C ALA A 26 3.91 -13.41 26.92
N ALA A 27 3.04 -12.54 26.41
CA ALA A 27 3.38 -11.62 25.33
C ALA A 27 4.06 -10.35 25.85
N ILE A 28 5.24 -9.99 25.30
CA ILE A 28 5.93 -8.74 25.61
C ILE A 28 5.30 -7.61 24.79
N ILE A 29 4.66 -6.66 25.46
CA ILE A 29 4.02 -5.48 24.85
C ILE A 29 5.03 -4.35 24.67
N ALA A 30 5.94 -4.15 25.64
CA ALA A 30 6.94 -3.09 25.58
C ALA A 30 8.26 -3.49 26.24
N ASN A 31 9.35 -2.91 25.76
CA ASN A 31 10.70 -3.03 26.30
C ASN A 31 11.33 -1.63 26.34
N ARG A 32 11.82 -1.21 27.51
CA ARG A 32 12.50 0.06 27.72
C ARG A 32 13.77 -0.17 28.53
N ARG A 33 14.89 0.41 28.09
CA ARG A 33 16.09 0.52 28.93
C ARG A 33 15.93 1.73 29.87
N VAL A 34 16.26 1.55 31.14
CA VAL A 34 16.15 2.56 32.19
C VAL A 34 17.48 2.68 32.93
N ALA A 35 17.70 3.78 33.65
CA ALA A 35 18.87 3.89 34.52
C ALA A 35 18.80 2.79 35.61
N GLY A 36 19.76 1.87 35.59
CA GLY A 36 19.79 0.69 36.47
C GLY A 36 19.29 -0.63 35.87
N GLY A 37 18.79 -0.67 34.62
CA GLY A 37 18.46 -1.96 33.98
C GLY A 37 17.49 -1.92 32.80
N VAL A 38 16.66 -2.97 32.70
CA VAL A 38 15.64 -3.17 31.67
C VAL A 38 14.25 -3.26 32.31
N GLU A 39 13.30 -2.53 31.73
CA GLU A 39 11.87 -2.59 32.01
C GLU A 39 11.17 -3.38 30.89
N LEU A 40 10.44 -4.43 31.24
CA LEU A 40 9.54 -5.17 30.34
C LEU A 40 8.09 -5.00 30.80
N THR A 41 7.21 -4.61 29.86
CA THR A 41 5.76 -4.73 30.05
C THR A 41 5.30 -5.99 29.33
N ALA A 42 4.74 -6.95 30.08
CA ALA A 42 4.22 -8.20 29.53
C ALA A 42 2.77 -8.44 29.96
N ALA A 43 2.04 -9.25 29.21
CA ALA A 43 0.67 -9.62 29.53
C ALA A 43 0.34 -11.07 29.21
N LEU A 44 -0.52 -11.66 30.05
CA LEU A 44 -1.27 -12.86 29.72
C LEU A 44 -2.56 -12.47 28.99
N ASP A 45 -2.97 -13.27 28.01
CA ASP A 45 -4.10 -13.03 27.11
C ASP A 45 -4.04 -11.64 26.46
N TYR A 46 -2.98 -11.39 25.69
CA TYR A 46 -2.93 -10.21 24.81
C TYR A 46 -3.85 -10.41 23.60
N GLN A 47 -5.15 -10.27 23.85
CA GLN A 47 -6.11 -9.98 22.80
C GLN A 47 -5.75 -8.60 22.22
N MET A 48 -5.21 -8.61 21.00
CA MET A 48 -5.09 -7.41 20.17
C MET A 48 -6.43 -6.66 20.17
N PRO A 49 -6.45 -5.33 20.33
CA PRO A 49 -7.68 -4.56 20.18
C PRO A 49 -8.30 -4.88 18.82
N SER A 50 -9.49 -5.48 18.82
CA SER A 50 -10.21 -5.73 17.59
C SER A 50 -10.53 -4.38 16.93
N GLU A 51 -10.10 -4.18 15.69
CA GLU A 51 -10.65 -3.08 14.88
C GLU A 51 -12.18 -3.21 14.94
N PRO A 52 -12.93 -2.11 15.17
CA PRO A 52 -14.39 -2.16 15.18
C PRO A 52 -14.86 -2.78 13.88
N VAL A 53 -15.74 -3.79 13.98
CA VAL A 53 -16.05 -4.73 12.89
C VAL A 53 -16.45 -3.96 11.64
N ARG A 54 -15.49 -3.85 10.71
CA ARG A 54 -15.67 -3.14 9.45
C ARG A 54 -16.72 -3.91 8.67
N GLN A 55 -17.89 -3.28 8.48
CA GLN A 55 -19.02 -3.89 7.80
C GLN A 55 -18.59 -4.40 6.40
N PRO A 56 -19.15 -5.52 5.91
CA PRO A 56 -18.87 -6.01 4.57
C PRO A 56 -19.06 -4.89 3.55
N ASN A 57 -18.11 -4.75 2.61
CA ASN A 57 -18.19 -3.68 1.62
C ASN A 57 -19.30 -3.99 0.59
N ALA A 58 -20.50 -3.46 0.86
CA ALA A 58 -21.68 -3.66 0.03
C ALA A 58 -21.51 -3.14 -1.41
N GLU A 59 -20.69 -2.11 -1.64
CA GLU A 59 -20.38 -1.61 -2.99
C GLU A 59 -19.57 -2.66 -3.77
N LEU A 60 -18.57 -3.27 -3.12
CA LEU A 60 -17.77 -4.35 -3.70
C LEU A 60 -18.66 -5.57 -3.98
N GLU A 61 -19.54 -5.95 -3.05
CA GLU A 61 -20.46 -7.07 -3.27
C GLU A 61 -21.46 -6.81 -4.41
N ALA A 62 -22.01 -5.60 -4.51
CA ALA A 62 -22.90 -5.22 -5.60
C ALA A 62 -22.19 -5.28 -6.96
N GLU A 63 -20.97 -4.76 -7.05
CA GLU A 63 -20.17 -4.81 -8.28
C GLU A 63 -19.73 -6.24 -8.63
N LEU A 64 -19.43 -7.07 -7.64
CA LEU A 64 -19.17 -8.50 -7.83
C LEU A 64 -20.40 -9.24 -8.34
N ARG A 65 -21.62 -8.93 -7.87
CA ARG A 65 -22.86 -9.52 -8.42
C ARG A 65 -23.12 -9.11 -9.87
N LYS A 66 -22.88 -7.83 -10.23
CA LYS A 66 -22.87 -7.40 -11.65
C LYS A 66 -21.84 -8.18 -12.46
N THR A 67 -20.66 -8.40 -11.89
CA THR A 67 -19.57 -9.19 -12.51
C THR A 67 -19.99 -10.66 -12.71
N GLN A 68 -20.67 -11.27 -11.75
CA GLN A 68 -21.20 -12.63 -11.87
C GLN A 68 -22.21 -12.73 -13.01
N ALA A 69 -23.07 -11.72 -13.21
CA ALA A 69 -23.96 -11.66 -14.37
C ALA A 69 -23.18 -11.54 -15.70
N LYS A 70 -22.13 -10.71 -15.77
CA LYS A 70 -21.22 -10.65 -16.95
C LYS A 70 -20.53 -12.00 -17.21
N ILE A 71 -20.08 -12.71 -16.16
CA ILE A 71 -19.47 -14.04 -16.28
C ILE A 71 -20.48 -15.05 -16.80
N ALA A 72 -21.70 -15.06 -16.25
CA ALA A 72 -22.77 -15.93 -16.69
C ALA A 72 -23.17 -15.67 -18.16
N SER A 73 -23.29 -14.40 -18.59
CA SER A 73 -23.60 -14.07 -19.99
C SER A 73 -22.45 -14.40 -20.93
N ALA A 74 -21.19 -14.13 -20.56
CA ALA A 74 -20.03 -14.50 -21.37
C ALA A 74 -19.87 -16.03 -21.49
N HIS A 75 -20.10 -16.78 -20.41
CA HIS A 75 -20.13 -18.24 -20.44
C HIS A 75 -21.31 -18.77 -21.27
N ALA A 76 -22.48 -18.13 -21.20
CA ALA A 76 -23.62 -18.47 -22.03
C ALA A 76 -23.35 -18.18 -23.53
N GLU A 77 -22.72 -17.06 -23.87
CA GLU A 77 -22.29 -16.77 -25.25
C GLU A 77 -21.26 -17.78 -25.75
N LEU A 78 -20.27 -18.16 -24.94
CA LEU A 78 -19.28 -19.18 -25.31
C LEU A 78 -19.94 -20.55 -25.46
N ALA A 79 -20.88 -20.91 -24.57
CA ALA A 79 -21.66 -22.13 -24.66
C ALA A 79 -22.62 -22.13 -25.87
N VAL A 80 -23.20 -20.99 -26.24
CA VAL A 80 -24.05 -20.83 -27.45
C VAL A 80 -23.21 -20.81 -28.73
N ARG A 81 -21.96 -20.36 -28.70
CA ARG A 81 -21.02 -20.53 -29.82
C ARG A 81 -20.61 -22.00 -30.00
N ALA A 82 -20.34 -22.73 -28.90
CA ALA A 82 -20.07 -24.16 -28.94
C ALA A 82 -21.32 -25.01 -29.31
N ALA A 83 -22.49 -24.64 -28.83
CA ALA A 83 -23.77 -25.24 -29.20
C ALA A 83 -24.32 -24.72 -30.54
N GLY A 84 -23.65 -23.76 -31.18
CA GLY A 84 -23.95 -23.33 -32.55
C GLY A 84 -23.69 -24.44 -33.57
N GLU A 85 -22.77 -25.36 -33.26
CA GLU A 85 -22.56 -26.61 -33.99
C GLU A 85 -23.54 -27.72 -33.56
N VAL A 86 -24.27 -27.55 -32.45
CA VAL A 86 -25.09 -28.58 -31.79
C VAL A 86 -26.52 -28.08 -31.53
N VAL A 87 -27.28 -27.98 -32.63
CA VAL A 87 -28.75 -28.12 -32.69
C VAL A 87 -29.56 -27.16 -31.79
N LYS A 88 -30.18 -26.11 -32.35
CA LYS A 88 -31.55 -26.20 -32.91
C LYS A 88 -32.58 -26.98 -32.05
N ASP A 89 -32.73 -26.71 -30.75
CA ASP A 89 -34.00 -27.05 -30.09
C ASP A 89 -34.40 -26.15 -28.89
N ARG A 90 -35.72 -26.05 -28.69
CA ARG A 90 -36.47 -25.59 -27.49
C ARG A 90 -36.14 -24.24 -26.84
N GLN A 91 -36.83 -23.21 -27.35
CA GLN A 91 -37.25 -22.01 -26.58
C GLN A 91 -38.43 -22.34 -25.63
N LEU A 92 -38.71 -21.50 -24.60
CA LEU A 92 -40.04 -21.09 -24.09
C LEU A 92 -39.90 -20.09 -22.88
N PHE A 93 -40.47 -18.87 -23.01
CA PHE A 93 -41.05 -17.87 -22.04
C PHE A 93 -40.75 -17.98 -20.51
N ALA A 94 -40.38 -16.93 -19.74
CA ALA A 94 -41.06 -15.66 -19.36
C ALA A 94 -42.23 -15.84 -18.34
N ASN A 95 -42.58 -14.92 -17.40
CA ASN A 95 -42.30 -13.48 -17.23
C ASN A 95 -42.37 -12.99 -15.73
N GLU A 96 -42.25 -11.67 -15.48
CA GLU A 96 -42.28 -10.91 -14.18
C GLU A 96 -43.51 -9.92 -14.12
N PRO A 97 -43.72 -8.92 -13.20
CA PRO A 97 -43.15 -8.55 -11.87
C PRO A 97 -44.12 -7.94 -10.78
N LEU A 98 -43.55 -7.31 -9.72
CA LEU A 98 -43.93 -6.03 -9.01
C LEU A 98 -44.76 -5.95 -7.68
N VAL A 99 -44.47 -4.83 -6.97
CA VAL A 99 -45.21 -4.06 -5.91
C VAL A 99 -44.79 -4.20 -4.41
N ALA A 100 -44.65 -3.04 -3.73
CA ALA A 100 -44.53 -2.82 -2.28
C ALA A 100 -45.07 -1.41 -1.88
N PRO A 101 -45.65 -1.23 -0.66
CA PRO A 101 -45.42 -0.06 0.23
C PRO A 101 -45.60 -0.41 1.76
N GLU A 102 -45.41 0.41 2.82
CA GLU A 102 -44.64 1.65 3.13
C GLU A 102 -44.45 1.79 4.69
N LEU A 103 -44.08 2.97 5.23
CA LEU A 103 -43.89 3.30 6.66
C LEU A 103 -45.09 4.04 7.30
N PRO A 104 -45.10 4.29 8.64
CA PRO A 104 -45.15 5.70 9.07
C PRO A 104 -44.32 6.07 10.33
N THR A 105 -44.39 7.36 10.69
CA THR A 105 -43.52 8.14 11.60
C THR A 105 -43.89 8.06 13.11
N SER A 106 -43.04 8.54 14.03
CA SER A 106 -43.17 9.90 14.62
C SER A 106 -41.96 10.34 15.49
N LYS A 107 -42.00 11.55 16.09
CA LYS A 107 -40.86 12.33 16.68
C LYS A 107 -41.05 12.60 18.19
N VAL A 108 -39.98 12.99 18.92
CA VAL A 108 -39.97 14.11 19.93
C VAL A 108 -38.55 14.43 20.48
N THR A 109 -38.41 15.62 21.09
CA THR A 109 -37.23 16.35 21.66
C THR A 109 -36.75 15.83 23.04
N ALA A 110 -35.65 16.25 23.73
CA ALA A 110 -34.63 17.32 23.56
C ALA A 110 -33.33 17.07 24.41
N ARG A 111 -32.35 18.00 24.33
CA ARG A 111 -31.15 18.20 25.21
C ARG A 111 -31.37 19.42 26.14
N PRO A 112 -30.46 19.88 27.06
CA PRO A 112 -29.00 19.70 27.25
C PRO A 112 -28.65 19.04 28.64
N GLN A 113 -27.59 19.23 29.44
CA GLN A 113 -26.43 20.17 29.60
C GLN A 113 -25.16 19.45 30.17
N ALA A 114 -24.06 20.20 30.40
CA ALA A 114 -22.92 19.91 31.28
C ALA A 114 -22.44 21.23 31.95
N PRO A 115 -21.78 21.24 33.13
CA PRO A 115 -20.30 21.14 33.26
C PRO A 115 -19.88 20.27 34.49
N ALA A 116 -18.66 20.20 35.06
CA ALA A 116 -17.46 21.08 35.05
C ALA A 116 -16.13 20.33 35.39
N GLN A 117 -15.00 21.06 35.42
CA GLN A 117 -13.68 20.64 35.97
C GLN A 117 -13.46 21.21 37.39
N PRO A 118 -12.42 20.78 38.15
CA PRO A 118 -11.20 21.61 38.21
C PRO A 118 -9.83 20.92 38.52
N ALA A 119 -8.75 21.63 38.17
CA ALA A 119 -7.44 21.79 38.86
C ALA A 119 -6.49 20.61 39.25
N ALA A 120 -5.35 20.54 38.53
CA ALA A 120 -3.93 20.61 38.96
C ALA A 120 -3.34 19.85 40.19
N VAL A 121 -2.04 19.46 40.12
CA VAL A 121 -0.94 19.86 41.04
C VAL A 121 0.46 19.25 40.69
N ALA A 122 1.52 20.07 40.86
CA ALA A 122 2.98 19.82 41.06
C ALA A 122 3.84 18.78 40.27
N ALA A 123 4.87 19.32 39.58
CA ALA A 123 6.35 19.11 39.69
C ALA A 123 6.94 17.79 40.26
N ALA A 124 8.13 17.28 39.86
CA ALA A 124 9.44 17.97 39.77
C ALA A 124 10.56 17.08 39.16
N ALA A 125 11.67 17.68 38.66
CA ALA A 125 13.08 17.22 38.76
C ALA A 125 14.06 18.00 37.81
N PRO A 126 15.29 18.33 38.26
CA PRO A 126 16.33 18.92 37.41
C PRO A 126 17.17 17.87 36.67
N ALA A 127 17.69 18.24 35.49
CA ALA A 127 18.69 17.46 34.74
C ALA A 127 19.71 18.42 34.10
N GLY A 128 20.44 19.14 34.94
CA GLY A 128 21.53 20.04 34.53
C GLY A 128 22.74 19.21 34.11
N ASP A 129 22.81 18.91 32.82
CA ASP A 129 24.04 18.74 31.99
C ASP A 129 23.65 18.10 30.65
N SER A 130 22.84 17.03 30.67
CA SER A 130 22.23 16.50 29.43
C SER A 130 21.44 17.60 28.72
N ARG A 131 20.64 18.39 29.46
CA ARG A 131 19.89 19.52 28.88
C ARG A 131 20.79 20.56 28.17
N ALA A 132 22.04 20.73 28.58
CA ALA A 132 22.97 21.67 27.92
C ALA A 132 23.54 21.07 26.62
N LEU A 133 23.97 19.81 26.65
CA LEU A 133 24.43 19.09 25.45
C LEU A 133 23.29 18.87 24.45
N ASP A 134 22.07 18.61 24.94
CA ASP A 134 20.89 18.46 24.11
C ASP A 134 20.41 19.81 23.56
N ALA A 135 20.46 20.91 24.34
CA ALA A 135 20.22 22.26 23.80
C ALA A 135 21.25 22.62 22.70
N MET A 136 22.54 22.40 22.93
CA MET A 136 23.59 22.59 21.92
C MET A 136 23.36 21.73 20.67
N ARG A 137 22.85 20.49 20.81
CA ARG A 137 22.43 19.67 19.66
C ARG A 137 21.23 20.26 18.92
N HIS A 138 20.25 20.84 19.61
CA HIS A 138 19.13 21.52 18.96
C HIS A 138 19.59 22.79 18.23
N GLU A 139 20.48 23.58 18.81
CA GLU A 139 21.09 24.75 18.17
C GLU A 139 21.94 24.36 16.94
N LEU A 140 22.81 23.35 17.06
CA LEU A 140 23.60 22.84 15.93
C LEU A 140 22.73 22.23 14.82
N ASN A 141 21.63 21.56 15.17
CA ASN A 141 20.66 21.08 14.19
C ASN A 141 19.93 22.25 13.49
N GLY A 142 19.51 23.28 14.24
CA GLY A 142 18.87 24.47 13.67
C GLY A 142 19.81 25.30 12.79
N LEU A 143 21.07 25.50 13.20
CA LEU A 143 22.09 26.12 12.36
C LEU A 143 22.34 25.32 11.08
N ARG A 144 22.40 23.99 11.18
CA ARG A 144 22.51 23.10 10.02
C ARG A 144 21.30 23.22 9.10
N GLU A 145 20.08 23.22 9.63
CA GLU A 145 18.83 23.33 8.88
C GLU A 145 18.75 24.68 8.13
N LEU A 146 19.11 25.78 8.79
CA LEU A 146 19.24 27.10 8.16
C LEU A 146 20.29 27.12 7.03
N ILE A 147 21.45 26.49 7.23
CA ILE A 147 22.49 26.38 6.20
C ILE A 147 22.00 25.51 5.02
N GLU A 148 21.29 24.42 5.27
CA GLU A 148 20.71 23.56 4.23
C GLU A 148 19.68 24.31 3.37
N VAL A 149 18.78 25.08 4.00
CA VAL A 149 17.80 25.94 3.30
C VAL A 149 18.50 27.05 2.50
N GLN A 150 19.48 27.74 3.07
CA GLN A 150 20.24 28.78 2.36
C GLN A 150 21.03 28.22 1.16
N LEU A 151 21.66 27.05 1.30
CA LEU A 151 22.34 26.37 0.19
C LEU A 151 21.35 25.91 -0.90
N GLY A 152 20.16 25.44 -0.51
CA GLY A 152 19.07 25.10 -1.44
C GLY A 152 18.62 26.32 -2.26
N SER A 153 18.34 27.43 -1.58
CA SER A 153 17.93 28.70 -2.20
C SER A 153 19.02 29.29 -3.12
N PHE A 154 20.29 29.27 -2.69
CA PHE A 154 21.42 29.71 -3.51
C PHE A 154 21.60 28.82 -4.75
N ALA A 155 21.58 27.49 -4.60
CA ALA A 155 21.74 26.57 -5.73
C ALA A 155 20.59 26.69 -6.75
N TRP A 156 19.36 26.91 -6.27
CA TRP A 156 18.21 27.17 -7.13
C TRP A 156 18.31 28.52 -7.86
N THR A 157 18.65 29.60 -7.15
CA THR A 157 18.89 30.93 -7.74
C THR A 157 20.00 30.88 -8.81
N GLN A 158 21.12 30.22 -8.51
CA GLN A 158 22.22 30.02 -9.46
C GLN A 158 21.76 29.23 -10.70
N MET A 159 20.94 28.19 -10.54
CA MET A 159 20.40 27.43 -11.68
C MET A 159 19.49 28.30 -12.56
N GLN A 160 18.66 29.15 -11.97
CA GLN A 160 17.81 30.07 -12.74
C GLN A 160 18.64 31.06 -13.57
N SER A 161 19.66 31.69 -12.98
CA SER A 161 20.51 32.65 -13.69
C SER A 161 21.40 31.99 -14.75
N GLN A 162 22.01 30.84 -14.45
CA GLN A 162 22.99 30.20 -15.34
C GLN A 162 22.36 29.25 -16.37
N ARG A 163 21.19 28.64 -16.07
CA ARG A 163 20.56 27.60 -16.90
C ARG A 163 19.03 27.69 -16.87
N PRO A 164 18.41 28.81 -17.29
CA PRO A 164 16.96 29.03 -17.20
C PRO A 164 16.12 27.96 -17.92
N GLN A 165 16.63 27.36 -19.01
CA GLN A 165 15.95 26.23 -19.65
C GLN A 165 15.85 24.99 -18.74
N GLN A 166 16.92 24.66 -18.00
CA GLN A 166 16.93 23.51 -17.08
C GLN A 166 16.05 23.80 -15.85
N ALA A 167 16.06 25.03 -15.34
CA ALA A 167 15.15 25.46 -14.27
C ALA A 167 13.66 25.30 -14.66
N ASN A 168 13.29 25.71 -15.88
CA ASN A 168 11.91 25.57 -16.38
C ASN A 168 11.50 24.10 -16.61
N LEU A 169 12.43 23.23 -17.03
CA LEU A 169 12.17 21.79 -17.09
C LEU A 169 12.05 21.17 -15.67
N TRP A 170 12.79 21.69 -14.68
CA TRP A 170 12.66 21.27 -13.28
C TRP A 170 11.30 21.64 -12.68
N ARG A 171 10.84 22.90 -12.84
CA ARG A 171 9.48 23.32 -12.40
C ARG A 171 8.40 22.38 -12.96
N ARG A 172 8.50 21.99 -14.23
CA ARG A 172 7.58 21.01 -14.85
C ARG A 172 7.69 19.61 -14.25
N LEU A 173 8.89 19.09 -14.03
CA LEU A 173 9.10 17.79 -13.36
C LEU A 173 8.53 17.78 -11.93
N GLN A 174 8.61 18.90 -11.21
CA GLN A 174 8.00 19.04 -9.89
C GLN A 174 6.47 19.13 -9.94
N ARG A 175 5.89 19.76 -10.97
CA ARG A 175 4.43 19.75 -11.20
C ARG A 175 3.88 18.34 -11.49
N LEU A 176 4.73 17.40 -11.94
CA LEU A 176 4.39 15.97 -12.02
C LEU A 176 4.47 15.24 -10.67
N GLY A 177 4.98 15.87 -9.61
CA GLY A 177 5.24 15.26 -8.29
C GLY A 177 6.47 14.34 -8.24
N LEU A 178 7.43 14.46 -9.16
CA LEU A 178 8.57 13.55 -9.24
C LEU A 178 9.65 13.89 -8.20
N PRO A 179 10.22 12.90 -7.48
CA PRO A 179 11.32 13.14 -6.55
C PRO A 179 12.53 13.82 -7.20
N ALA A 180 13.11 14.80 -6.51
CA ALA A 180 14.26 15.60 -6.97
C ALA A 180 15.44 14.77 -7.51
N GLU A 181 15.73 13.60 -6.92
CA GLU A 181 16.76 12.67 -7.40
C GLU A 181 16.50 12.16 -8.83
N ILE A 182 15.23 11.87 -9.17
CA ILE A 182 14.80 11.44 -10.50
C ILE A 182 14.73 12.64 -11.44
N ALA A 183 14.23 13.79 -10.97
CA ALA A 183 14.21 15.02 -11.77
C ALA A 183 15.62 15.38 -12.26
N ARG A 184 16.62 15.40 -11.35
CA ARG A 184 18.03 15.61 -11.71
C ARG A 184 18.52 14.59 -12.74
N ALA A 185 18.34 13.29 -12.48
CA ALA A 185 18.82 12.22 -13.35
C ALA A 185 18.15 12.16 -14.74
N LEU A 186 17.02 12.85 -14.92
CA LEU A 186 16.38 13.08 -16.24
C LEU A 186 16.93 14.34 -16.93
N LEU A 187 17.16 15.42 -16.17
CA LEU A 187 17.69 16.69 -16.67
C LEU A 187 19.15 16.57 -17.13
N ASP A 188 19.97 15.82 -16.39
CA ASP A 188 21.37 15.52 -16.75
C ASP A 188 21.48 14.90 -18.16
N LYS A 189 20.45 14.16 -18.61
CA LYS A 189 20.38 13.50 -19.93
C LYS A 189 19.99 14.42 -21.08
N VAL A 190 19.45 15.60 -20.78
CA VAL A 190 19.03 16.61 -21.78
C VAL A 190 19.79 17.92 -21.66
N GLY A 191 20.82 18.00 -20.80
CA GLY A 191 21.48 19.25 -20.45
C GLY A 191 22.18 20.01 -21.59
N GLN A 192 22.36 19.36 -22.75
CA GLN A 192 22.93 19.93 -23.98
C GLN A 192 21.86 20.28 -25.05
N VAL A 193 20.58 19.95 -24.81
CA VAL A 193 19.50 20.11 -25.80
C VAL A 193 18.95 21.53 -25.75
N GLN A 194 19.33 22.35 -26.73
CA GLN A 194 19.05 23.79 -26.76
C GLN A 194 17.58 24.15 -27.09
N GLU A 195 16.80 23.24 -27.70
CA GLU A 195 15.40 23.48 -28.03
C GLU A 195 14.47 22.98 -26.89
N PRO A 196 13.72 23.87 -26.19
CA PRO A 196 12.96 23.47 -25.00
C PRO A 196 11.85 22.44 -25.26
N ARG A 197 11.25 22.42 -26.46
CA ARG A 197 10.21 21.42 -26.81
C ARG A 197 10.82 20.05 -27.07
N GLN A 198 11.99 20.00 -27.73
CA GLN A 198 12.76 18.77 -27.91
C GLN A 198 13.25 18.22 -26.56
N ALA A 199 13.84 19.07 -25.72
CA ALA A 199 14.31 18.70 -24.39
C ALA A 199 13.18 18.12 -23.52
N TRP A 200 12.00 18.75 -23.49
CA TRP A 200 10.84 18.22 -22.76
C TRP A 200 10.36 16.86 -23.30
N ARG A 201 10.29 16.68 -24.63
CA ARG A 201 9.97 15.38 -25.25
C ARG A 201 10.97 14.29 -24.86
N MET A 202 12.27 14.62 -24.81
CA MET A 202 13.32 13.69 -24.40
C MET A 202 13.24 13.34 -22.91
N VAL A 203 12.97 14.31 -22.03
CA VAL A 203 12.71 14.06 -20.59
C VAL A 203 11.56 13.08 -20.40
N LEU A 204 10.43 13.27 -21.08
CA LEU A 204 9.28 12.36 -21.00
C LEU A 204 9.60 10.97 -21.57
N ALA A 205 10.40 10.88 -22.63
CA ALA A 205 10.85 9.60 -23.18
C ALA A 205 11.79 8.84 -22.22
N TYR A 206 12.74 9.54 -21.56
CA TYR A 206 13.61 8.94 -20.55
C TYR A 206 12.82 8.50 -19.30
N LEU A 207 11.80 9.26 -18.88
CA LEU A 207 10.89 8.86 -17.80
C LEU A 207 10.09 7.61 -18.19
N ALA A 208 9.55 7.54 -19.40
CA ALA A 208 8.84 6.37 -19.92
C ALA A 208 9.76 5.15 -20.08
N HIS A 209 11.06 5.34 -20.31
CA HIS A 209 12.03 4.23 -20.29
C HIS A 209 12.40 3.81 -18.85
N ALA A 210 12.41 4.74 -17.89
CA ALA A 210 12.73 4.46 -16.49
C ALA A 210 11.65 3.61 -15.80
N ILE A 211 10.36 3.87 -16.10
CA ILE A 211 9.24 3.05 -15.63
C ILE A 211 9.33 1.67 -16.27
N LYS A 212 9.56 0.63 -15.45
CA LYS A 212 9.56 -0.76 -15.90
C LYS A 212 8.18 -1.39 -15.72
N THR A 213 7.83 -2.28 -16.63
CA THR A 213 6.62 -3.12 -16.63
C THR A 213 7.05 -4.56 -16.94
N PRO A 214 6.34 -5.60 -16.47
CA PRO A 214 6.72 -6.98 -16.75
C PRO A 214 6.50 -7.30 -18.24
N ALA A 215 7.32 -8.20 -18.80
CA ALA A 215 7.22 -8.60 -20.21
C ALA A 215 6.01 -9.49 -20.52
N GLN A 216 5.54 -10.23 -19.51
CA GLN A 216 4.30 -11.00 -19.53
C GLN A 216 3.39 -10.52 -18.40
N GLU A 217 2.08 -10.50 -18.61
CA GLU A 217 1.11 -10.19 -17.56
C GLU A 217 1.17 -11.26 -16.44
N PRO A 218 1.19 -10.90 -15.13
CA PRO A 218 1.40 -11.87 -14.06
C PRO A 218 0.36 -13.00 -14.01
N LEU A 219 -0.90 -12.69 -14.32
CA LEU A 219 -1.97 -13.70 -14.43
C LEU A 219 -1.76 -14.69 -15.57
N GLU A 220 -1.11 -14.27 -16.66
CA GLU A 220 -0.82 -15.12 -17.81
C GLU A 220 0.36 -16.05 -17.53
N GLU A 221 1.40 -15.54 -16.87
CA GLU A 221 2.55 -16.33 -16.42
C GLU A 221 2.16 -17.32 -15.31
N GLY A 222 1.26 -16.91 -14.42
CA GLY A 222 0.65 -17.75 -13.39
C GLY A 222 1.55 -18.08 -12.19
N GLY A 223 1.18 -19.12 -11.46
CA GLY A 223 1.78 -19.53 -10.19
C GLY A 223 1.12 -18.86 -8.97
N VAL A 224 1.90 -18.73 -7.89
CA VAL A 224 1.45 -18.08 -6.64
C VAL A 224 1.77 -16.60 -6.71
N ILE A 225 0.76 -15.75 -6.50
CA ILE A 225 0.87 -14.28 -6.52
C ILE A 225 0.32 -13.74 -5.20
N ALA A 226 1.10 -12.96 -4.45
CA ALA A 226 0.63 -12.33 -3.21
C ALA A 226 0.59 -10.82 -3.33
N LEU A 227 -0.48 -10.21 -2.83
CA LEU A 227 -0.63 -8.76 -2.75
C LEU A 227 -0.31 -8.28 -1.34
N VAL A 228 0.78 -7.52 -1.19
CA VAL A 228 1.27 -7.05 0.12
C VAL A 228 1.27 -5.53 0.22
N GLY A 229 1.21 -5.00 1.45
CA GLY A 229 1.20 -3.55 1.71
C GLY A 229 0.23 -3.16 2.84
N PRO A 230 0.28 -1.89 3.30
CA PRO A 230 -0.55 -1.37 4.39
C PRO A 230 -2.07 -1.54 4.21
N ALA A 231 -2.82 -1.26 5.28
CA ALA A 231 -4.27 -1.07 5.20
C ALA A 231 -4.65 0.06 4.23
N GLY A 232 -5.86 0.01 3.67
CA GLY A 232 -6.39 1.05 2.77
C GLY A 232 -5.84 1.06 1.34
N MET A 233 -4.70 0.41 1.06
CA MET A 233 -4.03 0.43 -0.27
C MET A 233 -4.79 -0.34 -1.38
N GLY A 234 -5.95 -0.93 -1.10
CA GLY A 234 -6.80 -1.58 -2.11
C GLY A 234 -6.41 -3.02 -2.47
N LYS A 235 -5.70 -3.76 -1.60
CA LYS A 235 -5.22 -5.13 -1.87
C LYS A 235 -6.36 -6.10 -2.23
N THR A 236 -7.31 -6.31 -1.33
CA THR A 236 -8.49 -7.18 -1.52
C THR A 236 -9.28 -6.81 -2.78
N THR A 237 -9.49 -5.51 -3.06
CA THR A 237 -10.17 -5.03 -4.26
C THR A 237 -9.38 -5.32 -5.55
N THR A 238 -8.05 -5.16 -5.52
CA THR A 238 -7.18 -5.48 -6.67
C THR A 238 -7.16 -6.99 -6.91
N LEU A 239 -7.10 -7.79 -5.85
CA LEU A 239 -7.19 -9.25 -5.91
C LEU A 239 -8.57 -9.73 -6.44
N ALA A 240 -9.66 -9.06 -6.04
CA ALA A 240 -10.99 -9.31 -6.59
C ALA A 240 -11.07 -9.03 -8.10
N LYS A 241 -10.50 -7.90 -8.56
CA LYS A 241 -10.38 -7.58 -10.00
C LYS A 241 -9.52 -8.61 -10.74
N MET A 242 -8.38 -9.01 -10.18
CA MET A 242 -7.50 -10.03 -10.77
C MET A 242 -8.21 -11.39 -10.87
N ALA A 243 -8.91 -11.81 -9.82
CA ALA A 243 -9.70 -13.03 -9.79
C ALA A 243 -10.79 -13.00 -10.88
N ALA A 244 -11.63 -11.96 -10.91
CA ALA A 244 -12.70 -11.83 -11.90
C ALA A 244 -12.18 -11.75 -13.35
N ARG A 245 -11.10 -11.01 -13.60
CA ARG A 245 -10.42 -10.94 -14.91
C ARG A 245 -9.97 -12.33 -15.38
N TYR A 246 -9.42 -13.13 -14.47
CA TYR A 246 -8.97 -14.49 -14.77
C TYR A 246 -10.14 -15.46 -14.95
N VAL A 247 -11.20 -15.35 -14.13
CA VAL A 247 -12.42 -16.16 -14.24
C VAL A 247 -13.10 -15.92 -15.60
N LEU A 248 -13.27 -14.67 -16.03
CA LEU A 248 -13.83 -14.35 -17.36
C LEU A 248 -13.04 -14.95 -18.53
N LYS A 249 -11.71 -15.06 -18.40
CA LYS A 249 -10.83 -15.48 -19.49
C LYS A 249 -10.56 -17.00 -19.51
N TYR A 250 -10.58 -17.65 -18.36
CA TYR A 250 -10.17 -19.05 -18.20
C TYR A 250 -11.11 -19.94 -17.38
N GLY A 251 -12.07 -19.37 -16.66
CA GLY A 251 -12.96 -20.11 -15.76
C GLY A 251 -12.40 -20.32 -14.35
N ALA A 252 -13.29 -20.34 -13.37
CA ALA A 252 -12.97 -20.38 -11.94
C ALA A 252 -12.22 -21.64 -11.48
N GLN A 253 -12.34 -22.74 -12.22
CA GLN A 253 -11.65 -23.99 -11.91
C GLN A 253 -10.11 -23.84 -11.90
N HIS A 254 -9.53 -22.91 -12.66
CA HIS A 254 -8.08 -22.73 -12.77
C HIS A 254 -7.46 -21.74 -11.77
N VAL A 255 -8.27 -21.03 -10.96
CA VAL A 255 -7.80 -20.08 -9.93
C VAL A 255 -8.24 -20.49 -8.53
N ALA A 256 -7.50 -20.09 -7.51
CA ALA A 256 -7.91 -20.14 -6.10
C ALA A 256 -7.48 -18.86 -5.37
N LEU A 257 -8.19 -18.53 -4.29
CA LEU A 257 -7.85 -17.42 -3.39
C LEU A 257 -7.38 -17.96 -2.04
N VAL A 258 -6.44 -17.25 -1.41
CA VAL A 258 -5.93 -17.56 -0.06
C VAL A 258 -5.97 -16.30 0.78
N SER A 259 -6.57 -16.36 1.98
CA SER A 259 -6.54 -15.25 2.94
C SER A 259 -5.47 -15.47 3.99
N MET A 260 -4.59 -14.48 4.16
CA MET A 260 -3.76 -14.31 5.37
C MET A 260 -4.30 -13.21 6.30
N ASP A 261 -5.43 -12.57 6.00
CA ASP A 261 -6.10 -11.63 6.93
C ASP A 261 -6.96 -12.40 7.95
N SER A 262 -6.28 -13.11 8.85
CA SER A 262 -6.87 -13.90 9.92
C SER A 262 -7.31 -13.06 11.14
N TYR A 263 -6.98 -11.77 11.17
CA TYR A 263 -7.31 -10.88 12.29
C TYR A 263 -8.62 -10.12 12.09
N ARG A 264 -8.99 -9.81 10.85
CA ARG A 264 -10.14 -8.96 10.54
C ARG A 264 -11.29 -9.80 10.01
N ILE A 265 -12.22 -10.19 10.90
CA ILE A 265 -13.39 -11.06 10.59
C ILE A 265 -14.14 -10.59 9.33
N GLY A 266 -14.37 -9.27 9.20
CA GLY A 266 -15.02 -8.69 8.02
C GLY A 266 -14.27 -8.92 6.71
N ALA A 267 -12.94 -8.98 6.73
CA ALA A 267 -12.12 -9.28 5.55
C ALA A 267 -12.19 -10.78 5.16
N GLN A 268 -12.32 -11.67 6.15
CA GLN A 268 -12.49 -13.10 5.90
C GLN A 268 -13.81 -13.38 5.19
N GLU A 269 -14.93 -12.85 5.70
CA GLU A 269 -16.23 -13.02 5.01
C GLU A 269 -16.29 -12.23 3.69
N GLN A 270 -15.63 -11.08 3.57
CA GLN A 270 -15.48 -10.39 2.29
C GLN A 270 -14.77 -11.26 1.24
N LEU A 271 -13.68 -11.96 1.60
CA LEU A 271 -12.97 -12.85 0.68
C LEU A 271 -13.75 -14.15 0.40
N LYS A 272 -14.44 -14.71 1.40
CA LYS A 272 -15.33 -15.88 1.21
C LYS A 272 -16.51 -15.52 0.30
N THR A 273 -17.12 -14.34 0.46
CA THR A 273 -18.21 -13.86 -0.41
C THR A 273 -17.72 -13.56 -1.83
N LEU A 274 -16.53 -12.98 -2.00
CA LEU A 274 -15.85 -12.91 -3.31
C LEU A 274 -15.71 -14.30 -3.96
N GLY A 275 -15.27 -15.30 -3.20
CA GLY A 275 -15.18 -16.69 -3.65
C GLY A 275 -16.52 -17.29 -4.06
N ARG A 276 -17.56 -17.14 -3.20
CA ARG A 276 -18.94 -17.59 -3.46
C ARG A 276 -19.49 -16.97 -4.77
N ILE A 277 -19.32 -15.67 -4.96
CA ILE A 277 -19.84 -14.93 -6.13
C ILE A 277 -19.10 -15.31 -7.42
N LEU A 278 -17.78 -15.49 -7.37
CA LEU A 278 -16.97 -15.88 -8.54
C LEU A 278 -16.88 -17.40 -8.77
N ASN A 279 -17.50 -18.22 -7.91
CA ASN A 279 -17.34 -19.68 -7.84
C ASN A 279 -15.87 -20.15 -7.71
N VAL A 280 -15.05 -19.38 -6.99
CA VAL A 280 -13.62 -19.65 -6.78
C VAL A 280 -13.39 -20.23 -5.38
N SER A 281 -12.60 -21.30 -5.31
CA SER A 281 -12.17 -21.92 -4.04
C SER A 281 -11.33 -20.96 -3.20
N VAL A 282 -11.74 -20.73 -1.94
CA VAL A 282 -11.04 -19.86 -0.97
C VAL A 282 -10.49 -20.70 0.18
N THR A 283 -9.22 -20.51 0.52
CA THR A 283 -8.57 -21.11 1.69
C THR A 283 -8.21 -20.02 2.69
N GLN A 284 -8.53 -20.20 3.97
CA GLN A 284 -8.11 -19.31 5.05
C GLN A 284 -6.84 -19.86 5.71
N VAL A 285 -5.93 -18.98 6.12
CA VAL A 285 -4.66 -19.31 6.78
C VAL A 285 -4.63 -18.64 8.15
N ASP A 286 -4.74 -19.43 9.21
CA ASP A 286 -4.80 -18.93 10.58
C ASP A 286 -3.39 -18.57 11.11
N PRO A 287 -3.26 -17.73 12.15
CA PRO A 287 -1.97 -17.26 12.65
C PRO A 287 -1.03 -18.40 13.03
N GLY A 288 0.23 -18.34 12.59
CA GLY A 288 1.23 -19.38 12.86
C GLY A 288 1.06 -20.68 12.06
N SER A 289 -0.04 -20.87 11.32
CA SER A 289 -0.21 -22.03 10.43
C SER A 289 0.69 -21.94 9.19
N SER A 290 1.04 -23.09 8.60
CA SER A 290 1.96 -23.14 7.47
C SER A 290 1.27 -22.78 6.16
N LEU A 291 1.59 -21.59 5.64
CA LEU A 291 1.14 -21.12 4.32
C LEU A 291 1.48 -22.13 3.19
N ILE A 292 2.61 -22.83 3.28
CA ILE A 292 2.99 -23.87 2.31
C ILE A 292 1.98 -25.04 2.35
N GLN A 293 1.56 -25.48 3.55
CA GLN A 293 0.58 -26.55 3.71
C GLN A 293 -0.82 -26.12 3.24
N ALA A 294 -1.21 -24.86 3.48
CA ALA A 294 -2.47 -24.32 2.98
C ALA A 294 -2.51 -24.18 1.44
N VAL A 295 -1.37 -23.87 0.81
CA VAL A 295 -1.23 -23.74 -0.65
C VAL A 295 -1.08 -25.10 -1.36
N ALA A 296 -0.54 -26.13 -0.70
CA ALA A 296 -0.25 -27.42 -1.34
C ALA A 296 -1.47 -28.13 -1.98
N PRO A 297 -2.68 -28.18 -1.37
CA PRO A 297 -3.88 -28.73 -2.02
C PRO A 297 -4.29 -27.99 -3.29
N LEU A 298 -3.93 -26.70 -3.39
CA LEU A 298 -4.25 -25.83 -4.51
C LEU A 298 -3.24 -25.94 -5.66
N ALA A 299 -2.17 -26.73 -5.54
CA ALA A 299 -1.08 -26.79 -6.53
C ALA A 299 -1.49 -27.22 -7.96
N LYS A 300 -2.71 -27.74 -8.17
CA LYS A 300 -3.29 -28.02 -9.49
C LYS A 300 -3.91 -26.78 -10.17
N LYS A 301 -4.03 -25.66 -9.46
CA LYS A 301 -4.50 -24.37 -9.99
C LYS A 301 -3.38 -23.67 -10.75
N ARG A 302 -3.69 -23.04 -11.89
CA ARG A 302 -2.70 -22.25 -12.66
C ARG A 302 -2.39 -20.91 -12.00
N VAL A 303 -3.33 -20.36 -11.23
CA VAL A 303 -3.16 -19.12 -10.46
C VAL A 303 -3.63 -19.34 -9.02
N ILE A 304 -2.83 -18.90 -8.06
CA ILE A 304 -3.19 -18.84 -6.64
C ILE A 304 -2.95 -17.41 -6.16
N LEU A 305 -4.03 -16.70 -5.80
CA LEU A 305 -3.97 -15.31 -5.35
C LEU A 305 -4.03 -15.23 -3.82
N ILE A 306 -3.01 -14.69 -3.19
CA ILE A 306 -2.92 -14.50 -1.73
C ILE A 306 -3.24 -13.05 -1.38
N ASP A 307 -4.31 -12.82 -0.61
CA ASP A 307 -4.58 -11.54 0.06
C ASP A 307 -3.98 -11.54 1.46
N THR A 308 -3.54 -10.37 1.94
CA THR A 308 -2.76 -10.27 3.18
C THR A 308 -3.25 -9.16 4.10
N ALA A 309 -3.09 -9.36 5.41
CA ALA A 309 -3.42 -8.36 6.41
C ALA A 309 -2.60 -7.07 6.19
N GLY A 310 -3.27 -5.91 6.29
CA GLY A 310 -2.66 -4.59 6.12
C GLY A 310 -2.07 -4.04 7.43
N LEU A 311 -1.07 -4.74 7.98
CA LEU A 311 -0.64 -4.56 9.37
C LEU A 311 0.34 -3.39 9.58
N PRO A 312 0.37 -2.78 10.79
CA PRO A 312 1.37 -1.79 11.20
C PRO A 312 2.81 -2.31 11.19
N ASN A 313 3.80 -1.42 11.01
CA ASN A 313 5.21 -1.81 10.93
C ASN A 313 5.81 -2.35 12.26
N ASN A 314 5.21 -2.01 13.39
CA ASN A 314 5.59 -2.49 14.73
C ASN A 314 4.84 -3.77 15.16
N ASP A 315 3.96 -4.32 14.32
CA ASP A 315 3.16 -5.50 14.63
C ASP A 315 3.97 -6.81 14.42
N PRO A 316 4.11 -7.68 15.44
CA PRO A 316 4.73 -9.00 15.28
C PRO A 316 4.07 -9.86 14.20
N ALA A 317 2.76 -9.73 13.98
CA ALA A 317 2.04 -10.47 12.95
C ALA A 317 2.46 -10.06 11.52
N LEU A 318 2.85 -8.79 11.31
CA LEU A 318 3.42 -8.37 10.02
C LEU A 318 4.70 -9.15 9.72
N ARG A 319 5.57 -9.31 10.73
CA ARG A 319 6.82 -10.08 10.57
C ARG A 319 6.54 -11.53 10.19
N MET A 320 5.63 -12.21 10.90
CA MET A 320 5.27 -13.60 10.62
C MET A 320 4.68 -13.77 9.22
N GLN A 321 3.79 -12.86 8.79
CA GLN A 321 3.22 -12.82 7.44
C GLN A 321 4.32 -12.67 6.36
N LEU A 322 5.29 -11.77 6.56
CA LEU A 322 6.39 -11.57 5.62
C LEU A 322 7.37 -12.74 5.58
N GLU A 323 7.64 -13.39 6.72
CA GLU A 323 8.52 -14.57 6.80
C GLU A 323 7.88 -15.81 6.14
N ALA A 324 6.56 -15.99 6.27
CA ALA A 324 5.81 -17.02 5.54
C ALA A 324 5.86 -16.81 4.01
N LEU A 325 5.71 -15.56 3.55
CA LEU A 325 5.80 -15.20 2.12
C LEU A 325 7.25 -15.24 1.58
N ALA A 326 8.26 -15.04 2.43
CA ALA A 326 9.67 -15.18 2.09
C ALA A 326 10.15 -16.66 2.08
N SER A 327 9.31 -17.61 2.47
CA SER A 327 9.73 -18.99 2.70
C SER A 327 10.16 -19.69 1.41
N ARG A 328 11.36 -20.31 1.39
CA ARG A 328 11.95 -20.92 0.17
C ARG A 328 11.10 -22.04 -0.44
N GLY A 329 10.20 -22.65 0.33
CA GLY A 329 9.24 -23.64 -0.17
C GLY A 329 8.08 -23.05 -0.97
N LEU A 330 7.80 -21.75 -0.83
CA LEU A 330 6.74 -21.05 -1.55
C LEU A 330 7.33 -20.11 -2.61
N LYS A 331 7.26 -20.51 -3.89
CA LYS A 331 7.65 -19.67 -5.03
C LYS A 331 6.59 -18.58 -5.31
N SER A 332 6.39 -17.68 -4.35
CA SER A 332 5.42 -16.59 -4.43
C SER A 332 5.98 -15.35 -5.13
N LYS A 333 5.15 -14.74 -5.98
CA LYS A 333 5.41 -13.46 -6.65
C LYS A 333 4.76 -12.36 -5.83
N ASN A 334 5.56 -11.71 -4.99
CA ASN A 334 5.07 -10.77 -4.00
C ASN A 334 5.07 -9.34 -4.58
N TYR A 335 3.89 -8.74 -4.73
CA TYR A 335 3.70 -7.41 -5.30
C TYR A 335 3.28 -6.40 -4.23
N LEU A 336 3.99 -5.28 -4.15
CA LEU A 336 3.64 -4.18 -3.26
C LEU A 336 2.48 -3.37 -3.88
N VAL A 337 1.33 -3.37 -3.23
CA VAL A 337 0.17 -2.57 -3.64
C VAL A 337 0.30 -1.16 -3.05
N MET A 338 0.20 -0.15 -3.91
CA MET A 338 0.44 1.26 -3.55
C MET A 338 -0.68 2.13 -4.10
N ALA A 339 -1.40 2.83 -3.22
CA ALA A 339 -2.38 3.83 -3.65
C ALA A 339 -1.67 5.07 -4.18
N ALA A 340 -2.03 5.51 -5.38
CA ALA A 340 -1.49 6.71 -6.03
C ALA A 340 -1.81 8.01 -5.29
N THR A 341 -2.84 7.99 -4.42
CA THR A 341 -3.17 9.06 -3.46
C THR A 341 -2.28 9.08 -2.20
N SER A 342 -1.26 8.23 -2.10
CA SER A 342 -0.36 8.16 -0.93
C SER A 342 0.86 9.07 -1.08
N GLN A 343 1.17 9.82 -0.03
CA GLN A 343 2.39 10.63 0.06
C GLN A 343 3.68 9.80 0.05
N SER A 344 4.77 10.39 -0.46
CA SER A 344 6.08 9.78 -0.66
C SER A 344 6.66 9.16 0.62
N GLN A 345 6.40 9.76 1.79
CA GLN A 345 6.84 9.22 3.08
C GLN A 345 6.12 7.90 3.42
N VAL A 346 4.79 7.85 3.23
CA VAL A 346 3.96 6.65 3.43
C VAL A 346 4.39 5.54 2.46
N LEU A 347 4.59 5.90 1.18
CA LEU A 347 5.06 4.98 0.14
C LEU A 347 6.46 4.40 0.47
N LYS A 348 7.42 5.25 0.87
CA LYS A 348 8.78 4.81 1.27
C LYS A 348 8.75 3.91 2.51
N ALA A 349 7.94 4.25 3.51
CA ALA A 349 7.74 3.44 4.70
C ALA A 349 7.15 2.06 4.36
N ALA A 350 6.10 2.02 3.53
CA ALA A 350 5.51 0.77 3.04
C ALA A 350 6.54 -0.11 2.33
N TYR A 351 7.33 0.45 1.41
CA TYR A 351 8.41 -0.32 0.76
C TYR A 351 9.43 -0.85 1.78
N HIS A 352 9.85 -0.06 2.76
CA HIS A 352 10.82 -0.50 3.77
C HIS A 352 10.28 -1.58 4.73
N SER A 353 8.99 -1.56 5.08
CA SER A 353 8.35 -2.65 5.83
C SER A 353 8.28 -3.93 4.99
N TYR A 354 7.74 -3.83 3.78
CA TYR A 354 7.31 -4.99 3.00
C TYR A 354 8.42 -5.61 2.11
N LYS A 355 9.53 -4.90 1.81
CA LYS A 355 10.63 -5.43 0.96
C LYS A 355 11.23 -6.77 1.40
N ARG A 356 11.08 -7.14 2.68
CA ARG A 356 11.64 -8.37 3.26
C ARG A 356 11.05 -9.66 2.69
N CYS A 357 9.85 -9.64 2.11
CA CYS A 357 9.26 -10.83 1.46
C CYS A 357 9.73 -11.07 0.02
N GLY A 358 10.70 -10.31 -0.49
CA GLY A 358 11.19 -10.46 -1.87
C GLY A 358 10.20 -9.91 -2.90
N LEU A 359 10.02 -8.60 -2.90
CA LEU A 359 9.13 -7.92 -3.84
C LEU A 359 9.62 -8.09 -5.29
N VAL A 360 8.77 -8.62 -6.17
CA VAL A 360 9.06 -8.77 -7.61
C VAL A 360 8.54 -7.58 -8.44
N GLY A 361 7.76 -6.69 -7.83
CA GLY A 361 7.20 -5.50 -8.45
C GLY A 361 6.13 -4.83 -7.60
N CYS A 362 5.31 -3.99 -8.23
CA CYS A 362 4.22 -3.27 -7.56
C CYS A 362 2.95 -3.20 -8.41
N MET A 363 1.82 -2.88 -7.76
CA MET A 363 0.55 -2.58 -8.39
C MET A 363 0.06 -1.23 -7.89
N LEU A 364 -0.40 -0.37 -8.80
CA LEU A 364 -0.82 0.99 -8.47
C LEU A 364 -2.34 1.05 -8.42
N THR A 365 -2.91 1.58 -7.34
CA THR A 365 -4.36 1.66 -7.11
C THR A 365 -4.81 3.11 -6.93
N LYS A 366 -6.12 3.39 -7.08
CA LYS A 366 -6.71 4.73 -6.88
C LYS A 366 -6.15 5.81 -7.83
N LEU A 367 -5.81 5.48 -9.09
CA LEU A 367 -5.33 6.48 -10.09
C LEU A 367 -6.47 7.37 -10.64
N ASP A 368 -7.71 7.06 -10.30
CA ASP A 368 -8.94 7.83 -10.49
C ASP A 368 -9.09 8.93 -9.43
N GLU A 369 -8.68 8.66 -8.19
CA GLU A 369 -8.64 9.64 -7.07
C GLU A 369 -7.35 10.50 -7.07
N ALA A 370 -6.35 10.16 -7.88
CA ALA A 370 -5.00 10.66 -7.74
C ALA A 370 -4.79 12.07 -8.32
N ALA A 371 -4.52 13.04 -7.44
CA ALA A 371 -4.12 14.40 -7.83
C ALA A 371 -2.71 14.50 -8.44
N SER A 372 -1.89 13.45 -8.36
CA SER A 372 -0.57 13.35 -8.99
C SER A 372 -0.14 11.88 -9.07
N LEU A 373 0.79 11.55 -9.98
CA LEU A 373 1.39 10.21 -10.11
C LEU A 373 2.91 10.17 -9.85
N GLY A 374 3.60 11.31 -9.74
CA GLY A 374 5.05 11.34 -9.68
C GLY A 374 5.65 10.71 -8.41
N GLU A 375 4.94 10.74 -7.28
CA GLU A 375 5.43 10.16 -6.03
C GLU A 375 5.44 8.63 -6.10
N VAL A 376 4.37 8.03 -6.64
CA VAL A 376 4.21 6.58 -6.77
C VAL A 376 5.03 6.01 -7.93
N LEU A 377 5.12 6.71 -9.08
CA LEU A 377 6.05 6.38 -10.15
C LEU A 377 7.50 6.56 -9.71
N GLY A 378 7.77 7.62 -8.93
CA GLY A 378 9.08 7.94 -8.38
C GLY A 378 9.60 6.84 -7.47
N LEU A 379 8.78 6.30 -6.56
CA LEU A 379 9.17 5.14 -5.76
C LEU A 379 9.41 3.90 -6.61
N ALA A 380 8.52 3.59 -7.57
CA ALA A 380 8.64 2.43 -8.45
C ALA A 380 9.96 2.45 -9.26
N ILE A 381 10.32 3.61 -9.83
CA ILE A 381 11.61 3.84 -10.51
C ILE A 381 12.77 3.70 -9.52
N SER A 382 12.71 4.38 -8.37
CA SER A 382 13.81 4.43 -7.39
C SER A 382 14.18 3.06 -6.84
N GLN A 383 13.17 2.23 -6.57
CA GLN A 383 13.32 0.88 -6.01
C GLN A 383 13.31 -0.22 -7.08
N ARG A 384 13.30 0.15 -8.36
CA ARG A 384 13.29 -0.74 -9.53
C ARG A 384 12.15 -1.77 -9.51
N LEU A 385 11.00 -1.41 -8.96
CA LEU A 385 9.80 -2.26 -8.92
C LEU A 385 9.06 -2.15 -10.26
N PRO A 386 8.95 -3.21 -11.07
CA PRO A 386 8.11 -3.19 -12.25
C PRO A 386 6.65 -2.98 -11.86
N VAL A 387 6.00 -2.00 -12.50
CA VAL A 387 4.56 -1.80 -12.36
C VAL A 387 3.85 -2.89 -13.14
N ALA A 388 3.06 -3.72 -12.45
CA ALA A 388 2.44 -4.91 -13.01
C ALA A 388 0.96 -4.72 -13.39
N TYR A 389 0.23 -3.93 -12.60
CA TYR A 389 -1.16 -3.54 -12.85
C TYR A 389 -1.42 -2.11 -12.39
N LEU A 390 -2.41 -1.49 -13.02
CA LEU A 390 -3.06 -0.25 -12.61
C LEU A 390 -4.52 -0.54 -12.28
N ALA A 391 -5.06 0.07 -11.22
CA ALA A 391 -6.46 -0.02 -10.86
C ALA A 391 -7.01 1.40 -10.54
N ASP A 392 -8.01 1.81 -11.30
CA ASP A 392 -8.40 3.22 -11.47
C ASP A 392 -9.92 3.39 -11.58
N GLY A 393 -10.62 2.91 -10.54
CA GLY A 393 -12.07 2.97 -10.41
C GLY A 393 -12.60 1.80 -9.55
N PRO A 394 -13.90 1.76 -9.24
CA PRO A 394 -14.50 0.69 -8.43
C PRO A 394 -14.86 -0.58 -9.21
N ARG A 395 -15.02 -0.51 -10.55
CA ARG A 395 -15.68 -1.56 -11.36
C ARG A 395 -14.87 -2.83 -11.47
N ILE A 396 -15.56 -3.96 -11.57
CA ILE A 396 -14.94 -5.27 -11.62
C ILE A 396 -15.32 -6.02 -12.91
N PRO A 397 -14.36 -6.71 -13.56
CA PRO A 397 -12.90 -6.53 -13.44
C PRO A 397 -12.39 -5.30 -14.21
N ASP A 398 -13.29 -4.55 -14.86
CA ASP A 398 -13.00 -3.62 -15.96
C ASP A 398 -11.93 -2.57 -15.63
N ASP A 399 -11.95 -2.01 -14.42
CA ASP A 399 -10.98 -1.00 -13.94
C ASP A 399 -9.67 -1.66 -13.43
N LEU A 400 -9.14 -2.63 -14.19
CA LEU A 400 -7.83 -3.27 -13.98
C LEU A 400 -7.07 -3.38 -15.29
N HIS A 401 -6.00 -2.61 -15.41
CA HIS A 401 -5.28 -2.40 -16.65
C HIS A 401 -3.82 -2.86 -16.57
N VAL A 402 -3.34 -3.46 -17.66
CA VAL A 402 -1.90 -3.76 -17.84
C VAL A 402 -1.19 -2.47 -18.24
N PRO A 403 -0.18 -2.02 -17.50
CA PRO A 403 0.46 -0.73 -17.71
C PRO A 403 1.26 -0.68 -19.02
N ARG A 404 1.22 0.47 -19.68
CA ARG A 404 2.20 0.87 -20.70
C ARG A 404 2.91 2.13 -20.21
N SER A 405 4.24 2.14 -20.20
CA SER A 405 4.99 3.22 -19.56
C SER A 405 4.75 4.60 -20.19
N HIS A 406 4.57 4.67 -21.52
CA HIS A 406 4.20 5.92 -22.21
C HIS A 406 2.79 6.42 -21.82
N GLN A 407 1.83 5.53 -21.56
CA GLN A 407 0.50 5.90 -21.08
C GLN A 407 0.55 6.40 -19.63
N LEU A 408 1.38 5.78 -18.78
CA LEU A 408 1.63 6.27 -17.41
C LEU A 408 2.23 7.68 -17.40
N VAL A 409 3.21 7.97 -18.26
CA VAL A 409 3.76 9.32 -18.40
C VAL A 409 2.72 10.30 -18.95
N SER A 410 1.94 9.90 -19.96
CA SER A 410 0.85 10.73 -20.50
C SER A 410 -0.21 11.07 -19.44
N ARG A 411 -0.59 10.12 -18.58
CA ARG A 411 -1.52 10.33 -17.46
C ARG A 411 -0.91 11.20 -16.37
N ALA A 412 0.38 11.04 -16.06
CA ALA A 412 1.08 11.90 -15.10
C ALA A 412 1.15 13.37 -15.58
N VAL A 413 1.35 13.60 -16.88
CA VAL A 413 1.32 14.95 -17.48
C VAL A 413 -0.09 15.55 -17.50
N ALA A 414 -1.12 14.72 -17.72
CA ALA A 414 -2.52 15.18 -17.63
C ALA A 414 -2.96 15.52 -16.19
N LEU A 415 -2.36 14.86 -15.18
CA LEU A 415 -2.58 15.09 -13.75
C LEU A 415 -1.53 16.02 -13.12
N GLN A 416 -0.79 16.80 -13.91
CA GLN A 416 0.21 17.74 -13.36
C GLN A 416 -0.49 18.90 -12.63
N ALA A 417 0.10 19.36 -11.53
CA ALA A 417 -0.44 20.50 -10.77
C ALA A 417 -0.64 21.74 -11.68
N PRO A 418 -1.77 22.49 -11.55
CA PRO A 418 -2.07 23.63 -12.42
C PRO A 418 -1.21 24.86 -12.11
N GLU A 419 -0.83 25.04 -10.86
CA GLU A 419 0.01 26.12 -10.36
C GLU A 419 1.51 25.81 -10.57
N GLU A 420 2.36 26.83 -10.44
CA GLU A 420 3.82 26.67 -10.42
C GLU A 420 4.30 26.46 -8.97
N PRO A 421 5.32 25.62 -8.72
CA PRO A 421 5.86 25.44 -7.36
C PRO A 421 6.48 26.75 -6.86
N SER A 422 6.27 27.08 -5.58
CA SER A 422 6.87 28.25 -4.95
C SER A 422 8.40 28.14 -4.92
N GLU A 423 9.07 29.29 -4.88
CA GLU A 423 10.54 29.35 -4.84
C GLU A 423 11.10 28.69 -3.56
N ASP A 424 10.36 28.74 -2.45
CA ASP A 424 10.71 28.02 -1.21
C ASP A 424 10.62 26.50 -1.40
N ALA A 425 9.54 25.99 -2.02
CA ALA A 425 9.40 24.56 -2.32
C ALA A 425 10.45 24.06 -3.34
N MET A 426 10.95 24.95 -4.19
CA MET A 426 12.11 24.69 -5.04
C MET A 426 13.42 24.66 -4.22
N ALA A 427 13.64 25.60 -3.31
CA ALA A 427 14.82 25.63 -2.43
C ALA A 427 14.91 24.38 -1.54
N ASP A 428 13.82 23.97 -0.89
CA ASP A 428 13.74 22.77 -0.05
C ASP A 428 14.09 21.49 -0.82
N MET A 429 13.62 21.37 -2.06
CA MET A 429 14.01 20.25 -2.94
C MET A 429 15.51 20.22 -3.20
N PHE A 430 16.12 21.38 -3.45
CA PHE A 430 17.56 21.46 -3.69
C PHE A 430 18.35 21.13 -2.42
N ALA A 431 17.94 21.62 -1.25
CA ALA A 431 18.49 21.22 0.05
C ALA A 431 18.42 19.69 0.25
N GLY A 432 17.29 19.07 -0.10
CA GLY A 432 17.07 17.62 -0.06
C GLY A 432 18.07 16.80 -0.89
N LEU A 433 18.56 17.33 -2.01
CA LEU A 433 19.59 16.67 -2.85
C LEU A 433 20.92 16.56 -2.12
N TYR A 434 21.34 17.62 -1.41
CA TYR A 434 22.60 17.65 -0.66
C TYR A 434 22.53 16.73 0.57
N ASN A 435 21.38 16.71 1.24
CA ASN A 435 21.10 15.83 2.39
C ASN A 435 21.27 14.33 2.06
N ASN A 436 20.76 13.87 0.91
CA ASN A 436 20.86 12.45 0.53
C ASN A 436 22.24 12.05 -0.03
N SER A 437 23.11 13.00 -0.41
CA SER A 437 24.53 12.71 -0.65
C SER A 437 25.27 12.35 0.64
N ALA A 438 25.06 13.11 1.73
CA ALA A 438 25.71 12.84 3.02
C ALA A 438 25.34 11.46 3.59
N ARG A 439 24.09 11.03 3.43
CA ARG A 439 23.59 9.72 3.89
C ARG A 439 24.06 8.51 3.07
N ARG A 440 24.91 8.68 2.04
CA ARG A 440 25.55 7.56 1.31
C ARG A 440 26.98 7.27 1.77
N VAL A 441 27.47 7.96 2.81
CA VAL A 441 28.76 7.69 3.47
C VAL A 441 28.48 7.34 4.93
N GLY A 442 28.16 6.06 5.18
CA GLY A 442 27.81 5.50 6.48
C GLY A 442 27.45 4.02 6.38
#